data_AF-K2FSL8-F1
#
_entry.id   AF-K2FSL8-F1
#
_cell.length_a   1.000
_cell.length_b   1.000
_cell.length_c   1.000
_cell.angle_alpha   90.00
_cell.angle_beta   90.00
_cell.angle_gamma   90.00
#
_symmetry.space_group_name_H-M   'P 1'
#
loop_
_entity.id
_entity.type
_entity.pdbx_description
1 polymer ?
#
loop_
_entity_poly.entity_id
_entity_poly.type
_entity_poly.pdbx_seq_one_letter_code
_entity_poly.pdbx_strand_id
1 'polypeptide(L)' 'MICPFCGHSDTRVVDSRDTNDGKAIRRRRECEKCQARFST' A
#
# COMPACT_ATOMS: atom_id res chain seq x y z
N MET A 1 -5.56 3.15 -6.53
CA MET A 1 -6.32 2.47 -5.46
C MET A 1 -6.70 3.54 -4.47
N ILE A 2 -7.98 3.61 -4.14
CA ILE A 2 -8.49 4.65 -3.25
C ILE A 2 -7.94 4.40 -1.83
N CYS A 3 -7.42 5.44 -1.19
CA CYS A 3 -6.98 5.39 0.19
C CYS A 3 -8.19 5.07 1.10
N PRO A 4 -8.16 3.99 1.88
CA PRO A 4 -9.29 3.59 2.73
C PRO A 4 -9.55 4.57 3.89
N PHE A 5 -8.59 5.44 4.20
CA PHE A 5 -8.70 6.40 5.31
C PHE A 5 -9.28 7.75 4.89
N CYS A 6 -8.96 8.24 3.69
CA CYS A 6 -9.35 9.58 3.25
C CYS A 6 -10.02 9.64 1.87
N GLY A 7 -10.16 8.50 1.17
CA GLY A 7 -10.80 8.42 -0.14
C GLY A 7 -9.96 8.95 -1.31
N HIS A 8 -8.68 9.29 -1.11
CA HIS A 8 -7.83 9.85 -2.16
C HIS A 8 -7.38 8.79 -3.18
N SER A 9 -7.35 9.14 -4.47
CA SER A 9 -7.01 8.23 -5.57
C SER A 9 -5.51 7.95 -5.72
N ASP A 10 -4.65 8.91 -5.34
CA ASP A 10 -3.20 8.80 -5.47
C ASP A 10 -2.55 8.20 -4.23
N THR A 11 -1.92 7.06 -4.46
CA THR A 11 -1.26 6.24 -3.43
C THR A 11 0.02 5.67 -4.02
N ARG A 12 1.13 5.83 -3.30
CA ARG A 12 2.46 5.39 -3.73
C ARG A 12 2.79 4.04 -3.12
N VAL A 13 3.32 3.11 -3.92
CA VAL A 13 3.83 1.83 -3.40
C VAL A 13 5.19 2.09 -2.75
N VAL A 14 5.35 1.70 -1.49
CA VAL A 14 6.57 1.95 -0.70
C VAL A 14 7.35 0.68 -0.39
N ASP A 15 6.70 -0.49 -0.35
CA ASP A 15 7.38 -1.71 0.08
C ASP A 15 6.74 -2.95 -0.56
N SER A 16 7.57 -3.78 -1.19
CA SER A 16 7.20 -5.10 -1.69
C SER A 16 7.97 -6.10 -0.84
N ARG A 17 7.32 -6.69 0.17
CA ARG A 17 7.95 -7.77 0.92
C ARG A 17 7.65 -9.07 0.22
N ASP A 18 8.66 -9.63 -0.42
CA ASP A 18 8.64 -10.99 -0.91
C ASP A 18 8.68 -11.92 0.31
N THR A 19 7.55 -12.54 0.61
CA THR A 19 7.54 -13.61 1.60
C THR A 19 8.29 -14.79 0.97
N ASN A 20 9.41 -15.20 1.56
CA ASN A 20 10.43 -16.14 1.04
C ASN A 20 9.92 -17.58 0.74
N ASP A 21 8.60 -17.77 0.67
CA ASP A 21 7.90 -19.05 0.43
C ASP A 21 7.02 -18.99 -0.85
N GLY A 22 7.22 -17.99 -1.72
CA GLY A 22 6.54 -17.88 -3.03
C GLY A 22 5.02 -17.66 -3.00
N LYS A 23 4.40 -17.51 -1.83
CA LYS A 23 2.93 -17.58 -1.66
C LYS A 23 2.19 -16.25 -1.71
N ALA A 24 2.82 -15.12 -1.41
CA ALA A 24 2.14 -13.82 -1.49
C ALA A 24 3.11 -12.63 -1.46
N ILE A 25 2.97 -11.73 -2.44
CA ILE A 25 3.58 -10.40 -2.41
C ILE A 25 2.56 -9.46 -1.76
N ARG A 26 2.80 -9.04 -0.52
CA ARG A 26 2.02 -7.97 0.11
C ARG A 26 2.67 -6.63 -0.22
N ARG A 27 1.95 -5.78 -0.97
CA ARG A 27 2.42 -4.44 -1.33
C ARG A 27 1.89 -3.42 -0.33
N ARG A 28 2.79 -2.74 0.37
CA ARG A 28 2.45 -1.62 1.25
C ARG A 28 2.38 -0.35 0.42
N ARG A 29 1.29 0.38 0.53
CA ARG A 29 1.02 1.67 -0.10
C ARG A 29 0.96 2.78 0.94
N GLU A 30 1.31 3.99 0.53
CA GLU A 30 1.24 5.23 1.31
C GLU A 30 0.38 6.24 0.55
N CYS A 31 -0.55 6.91 1.24
CA CYS A 31 -1.35 7.97 0.63
C CYS A 31 -0.62 9.30 0.62
N GLU A 32 -0.59 10.00 -0.51
CA GLU A 32 0.11 11.30 -0.61
C GLU A 32 -0.63 12.44 0.10
N LYS A 33 -1.94 12.30 0.32
CA LYS A 33 -2.76 13.33 0.98
C LYS A 33 -2.72 13.26 2.50
N CYS A 34 -2.91 12.06 3.07
CA CYS A 34 -2.98 11.88 4.53
C CYS A 34 -1.78 11.14 5.12
N GLN A 35 -0.81 10.74 4.29
CA GLN A 35 0.38 9.98 4.69
C GLN A 35 0.09 8.65 5.39
N ALA A 36 -1.16 8.17 5.33
CA ALA A 36 -1.55 6.89 5.91
C ALA A 36 -1.00 5.73 5.08
N ARG A 37 -0.46 4.72 5.78
CA ARG A 37 0.12 3.52 5.18
C ARG A 37 -0.83 2.34 5.32
N PHE A 38 -1.05 1.60 4.24
CA PHE A 38 -1.92 0.42 4.21
C PHE A 38 -1.40 -0.63 3.24
N SER A 39 -1.66 -1.90 3.52
CA SER A 39 -1.43 -2.99 2.57
C SER A 39 -2.69 -3.20 1.77
N THR A 40 -2.55 -3.38 0.46
CA THR A 40 -3.61 -3.91 -0.39
C THR A 40 -3.35 -5.35 -0.77
#